data_AF-A0A383BYA5-F1
#
_entry.id   AF-A0A383BYA5-F1
#
_cell.length_a   1.000
_cell.length_b   1.000
_cell.length_c   1.000
_cell.angle_alpha   90.00
_cell.angle_beta   90.00
_cell.angle_gamma   90.00
#
_symmetry.space_group_name_H-M   'P 1'
#
loop_
_entity.id
_entity.type
_entity.pdbx_description
1 polymer ?
#
loop_
_entity_poly.entity_id
_entity_poly.type
_entity_poly.pdbx_seq_one_letter_code
_entity_poly.pdbx_strand_id
1 'polypeptide(L)' 'MDNINYISKNELANSLSVSISTINRKLNEIPHVKLGDRPTSRVVFSVPKVIEYLESLGPNKKMSAQTL' A
#
# COMPACT_ATOMS: atom_id res chain seq x y z
N MET A 1 -11.83 10.71 14.65
CA MET A 1 -12.02 10.49 13.21
C MET A 1 -10.65 10.18 12.67
N ASP A 2 -10.39 8.93 12.28
CA ASP A 2 -9.16 8.59 11.59
C ASP A 2 -9.18 9.37 10.27
N ASN A 3 -8.32 10.37 10.15
CA ASN A 3 -8.13 11.08 8.90
C ASN A 3 -7.62 10.05 7.89
N ILE A 4 -8.52 9.51 7.06
CA ILE A 4 -8.13 8.54 6.03
C ILE A 4 -7.29 9.31 5.01
N ASN A 5 -5.98 9.32 5.25
CA ASN A 5 -5.02 10.01 4.42
C ASN A 5 -4.82 9.16 3.17
N TYR A 6 -5.40 9.61 2.06
CA TYR A 6 -5.21 9.00 0.76
C TYR A 6 -4.11 9.73 0.01
N ILE A 7 -3.17 8.97 -0.55
CA ILE A 7 -2.12 9.50 -1.41
C ILE A 7 -2.24 8.95 -2.82
N SER A 8 -1.81 9.73 -3.80
CA SER A 8 -1.72 9.33 -5.19
C SER A 8 -0.56 8.35 -5.43
N LYS A 9 -0.54 7.76 -6.62
CA LYS A 9 0.55 6.90 -7.09
C LYS A 9 1.92 7.61 -7.06
N ASN A 10 1.96 8.88 -7.43
CA ASN A 10 3.20 9.66 -7.48
C ASN A 10 3.70 9.95 -6.07
N GLU A 11 2.80 10.34 -5.16
CA GLU A 11 3.14 10.57 -3.76
C GLU A 11 3.63 9.29 -3.08
N LEU A 12 3.01 8.14 -3.36
CA LEU A 12 3.47 6.85 -2.85
C LEU A 12 4.86 6.48 -3.39
N ALA A 13 5.08 6.65 -4.69
CA ALA A 13 6.38 6.39 -5.32
C ALA A 13 7.49 7.27 -4.71
N ASN A 14 7.20 8.55 -4.53
CA ASN A 14 8.11 9.50 -3.89
C ASN A 14 8.37 9.14 -2.43
N SER A 15 7.33 8.79 -1.66
CA SER A 15 7.45 8.43 -0.24
C SER A 15 8.29 7.19 -0.02
N LEU A 16 8.18 6.19 -0.92
CA LEU A 16 8.97 4.96 -0.87
C LEU A 16 10.32 5.07 -1.60
N SER A 17 10.63 6.23 -2.21
CA SER A 17 11.82 6.43 -3.04
C SER A 17 12.00 5.35 -4.13
N VAL A 18 10.89 4.96 -4.78
CA VAL A 18 10.88 3.98 -5.88
C VAL A 18 10.27 4.58 -7.14
N SER A 19 10.52 3.94 -8.30
CA SER A 19 9.88 4.38 -9.54
C SER A 19 8.37 4.12 -9.55
N ILE A 20 7.62 4.95 -10.29
CA ILE A 20 6.19 4.72 -10.55
C ILE A 20 5.96 3.34 -11.18
N SER A 21 6.88 2.87 -12.03
CA SER A 21 6.83 1.54 -12.63
C SER A 21 6.90 0.43 -11.59
N THR A 22 7.67 0.60 -10.52
CA THR A 22 7.70 -0.34 -9.38
C THR A 22 6.34 -0.41 -8.70
N ILE A 23 5.69 0.73 -8.44
CA ILE A 23 4.34 0.77 -7.87
C ILE A 23 3.33 0.10 -8.81
N ASN A 24 3.40 0.36 -10.12
CA ASN A 24 2.51 -0.27 -11.11
C ASN A 24 2.67 -1.80 -11.14
N ARG A 25 3.90 -2.31 -11.09
CA ARG A 25 4.16 -3.76 -11.06
C ARG A 25 3.60 -4.41 -9.80
N LYS A 26 3.56 -3.68 -8.69
CA LYS A 26 3.03 -4.13 -7.38
C LYS A 26 1.59 -3.72 -7.13
N LEU A 27 0.92 -3.10 -8.10
CA LEU A 27 -0.41 -2.50 -7.90
C LEU A 27 -1.46 -3.53 -7.46
N ASN A 28 -1.38 -4.74 -7.99
CA ASN A 28 -2.31 -5.83 -7.63
C ASN A 28 -2.08 -6.37 -6.20
N GLU A 29 -0.93 -6.08 -5.59
CA GLU A 29 -0.57 -6.51 -4.23
C GLU A 29 -0.84 -5.39 -3.21
N ILE A 30 -0.62 -4.13 -3.58
CA ILE A 30 -0.78 -2.98 -2.69
C ILE A 30 -2.26 -2.63 -2.53
N PRO A 31 -2.79 -2.48 -1.29
CA PRO A 31 -4.15 -2.02 -1.06
C PRO A 31 -4.42 -0.65 -1.71
N HIS A 32 -5.37 -0.59 -2.64
CA HIS A 32 -5.68 0.62 -3.40
C HIS A 32 -7.18 0.77 -3.66
N VAL A 33 -7.60 2.00 -3.98
CA VAL A 33 -8.95 2.32 -4.40
C VAL A 33 -8.88 2.98 -5.78
N LYS A 34 -9.72 2.49 -6.69
CA LYS A 34 -9.91 3.07 -8.01
C LYS A 34 -11.11 4.01 -7.96
N LEU A 35 -10.91 5.27 -8.31
CA LEU A 35 -11.96 6.30 -8.36
C LEU A 35 -12.66 6.24 -9.73
N GLY A 36 -13.53 5.24 -9.87
CA GLY A 36 -14.36 4.99 -11.06
C GLY A 36 -13.92 3.74 -11.86
N ASP A 37 -14.67 3.43 -12.91
CA ASP A 37 -14.58 2.12 -13.58
C ASP A 37 -13.70 2.13 -14.84
N ARG A 38 -13.32 3.31 -15.35
CA ARG A 38 -12.56 3.43 -16.60
C ARG A 38 -11.11 2.99 -16.41
N PRO A 39 -10.42 2.47 -17.45
CA PRO A 39 -8.99 2.12 -17.36
C PRO A 39 -8.10 3.27 -16.90
N THR A 40 -8.48 4.52 -17.21
CA THR A 40 -7.76 5.75 -16.86
C THR A 40 -8.20 6.37 -15.52
N SER A 41 -9.11 5.72 -14.78
CA SER A 41 -9.55 6.23 -13.49
C SER A 41 -8.40 6.37 -12.51
N ARG A 42 -8.50 7.39 -11.66
CA ARG A 42 -7.46 7.71 -10.67
C ARG A 42 -7.35 6.59 -9.64
N VAL A 43 -6.13 6.22 -9.30
CA VAL A 43 -5.83 5.27 -8.23
C VAL A 43 -5.29 6.04 -7.04
N VAL A 44 -5.84 5.77 -5.87
CA VAL A 44 -5.40 6.32 -4.59
C VAL A 44 -5.12 5.20 -3.59
N PHE A 45 -4.24 5.48 -2.65
CA PHE A 45 -3.75 4.53 -1.67
C PHE A 45 -4.03 5.05 -0.27
N SER A 46 -4.68 4.23 0.56
CA SER A 46 -4.87 4.55 1.98
C SER A 46 -3.55 4.35 2.71
N VAL A 47 -2.99 5.42 3.29
CA VAL A 47 -1.69 5.35 3.98
C VAL A 47 -1.66 4.27 5.07
N PRO A 48 -2.66 4.17 5.98
CA PRO A 48 -2.66 3.09 6.99
C PRO A 48 -2.59 1.69 6.40
N LYS A 49 -3.35 1.41 5.33
CA LYS A 49 -3.36 0.09 4.68
C LYS A 49 -2.06 -0.22 3.95
N VAL A 50 -1.43 0.80 3.36
CA VAL A 50 -0.11 0.64 2.73
C VAL A 50 0.94 0.30 3.79
N ILE A 51 0.91 0.97 4.95
CA ILE A 51 1.83 0.67 6.05
C ILE A 51 1.66 -0.77 6.53
N GLU A 52 0.42 -1.19 6.82
CA GLU A 52 0.10 -2.56 7.22
C GLU A 52 0.61 -3.61 6.20
N TYR A 53 0.40 -3.34 4.91
CA TYR A 53 0.93 -4.18 3.84
C TYR A 53 2.47 -4.26 3.88
N LEU A 54 3.17 -3.12 4.01
CA LEU A 54 4.64 -3.11 4.06
C LEU A 54 5.18 -3.82 5.29
N GLU A 55 4.53 -3.68 6.44
CA GLU A 55 4.88 -4.41 7.67
C GLU A 55 4.70 -5.93 7.48
N SER A 56 3.66 -6.34 6.76
CA SER A 56 3.42 -7.76 6.44
C SER A 56 4.50 -8.38 5.53
N LEU A 57 5.21 -7.55 4.75
CA LEU A 57 6.33 -7.98 3.90
C LEU A 57 7.65 -8.09 4.65
N GLY A 58 7.73 -7.57 5.89
CA GLY A 58 8.90 -7.66 6.74
C GLY A 58 9.33 -9.11 6.97
N PRO A 59 10.57 -9.35 7.42
CA PRO A 59 11.05 -10.70 7.71
C PRO A 59 10.06 -11.36 8.67
N ASN A 60 9.41 -12.44 8.20
CA ASN A 60 8.48 -13.29 8.94
C ASN A 60 8.69 -13.14 10.44
N LYS A 61 7.66 -12.65 11.16
CA LYS A 61 7.57 -12.86 12.60
C LYS A 61 7.49 -14.37 12.82
N LYS A 62 8.64 -15.06 12.80
CA LYS A 62 8.76 -16.44 13.26
C LYS A 62 8.38 -16.43 14.73
N MET A 63 7.19 -16.96 15.01
CA MET A 63 6.74 -17.66 16.23
C MET A 63 6.96 -17.01 17.62
N SER A 64 5.85 -16.79 18.32
CA SER A 64 5.53 -17.57 19.52
C SER A 64 4.00 -17.70 19.62
N ALA A 65 3.44 -18.78 19.09
CA ALA A 65 2.97 -19.84 19.97
C ALA A 65 4.02 -20.30 20.99
N GLN A 66 3.89 -19.82 22.23
CA GLN A 66 4.38 -20.39 23.49
C GLN A 66 3.33 -19.90 24.51
N THR A 67 2.27 -20.67 24.76
CA THR A 67 2.15 -21.54 25.95
C THR A 67 2.77 -20.90 27.19
N LEU A 68 1.92 -20.32 28.03
CA LEU A 68 1.87 -20.52 29.47
C LEU A 68 0.40 -20.43 29.91
#